data_AF-A0A832SAR8-F1
#
_entry.id   AF-A0A832SAR8-F1
#
_cell.length_a   1.000
_cell.length_b   1.000
_cell.length_c   1.000
_cell.angle_alpha   90.00
_cell.angle_beta   90.00
_cell.angle_gamma   90.00
#
_symmetry.space_group_name_H-M   'P 1'
#
loop_
_entity.id
_entity.type
_entity.pdbx_description
1 polymer ?
#
loop_
_entity_poly.entity_id
_entity_poly.type
_entity_poly.pdbx_seq_one_letter_code
_entity_poly.pdbx_strand_id
1 'polypeptide(L)'
;MLLVVDNGSIYTKQLTDFLTKKNILFRKSTPHILELNSLEKYGSIILSGRTKNDKKINEVNSKIINFSIKNDKKLLGICYGAEILAL
;
A
#
# COMPACT_ATOMS: atom_id res chain seq x y z
N MET A 1 -3.57 13.11 -0.05
CA MET A 1 -2.80 12.36 -1.07
C MET A 1 -2.88 10.87 -0.79
N LEU A 2 -3.00 10.04 -1.84
CA LEU A 2 -3.06 8.58 -1.75
C LEU A 2 -1.64 7.97 -1.72
N LEU A 3 -1.40 6.95 -0.91
CA LEU A 3 -0.18 6.13 -0.99
C LEU A 3 -0.47 4.80 -1.68
N VAL A 4 0.29 4.46 -2.72
CA VAL A 4 0.30 3.12 -3.31
C VAL A 4 1.55 2.40 -2.85
N VAL A 5 1.37 1.35 -2.05
CA VAL A 5 2.45 0.48 -1.57
C VAL A 5 2.59 -0.67 -2.55
N ASP A 6 3.66 -0.62 -3.33
CA ASP A 6 4.00 -1.62 -4.34
C ASP A 6 4.70 -2.82 -3.71
N ASN A 7 3.93 -3.85 -3.43
CA ASN A 7 4.39 -5.14 -2.90
C ASN A 7 4.97 -6.05 -4.01
N GLY A 8 5.21 -5.53 -5.21
CA GLY A 8 5.77 -6.28 -6.34
C GLY A 8 4.70 -7.00 -7.19
N SER A 9 3.51 -6.43 -7.30
CA SER A 9 2.50 -6.90 -8.25
C SER A 9 2.89 -6.53 -9.68
N ILE A 10 2.69 -7.46 -10.62
CA ILE A 10 2.81 -7.17 -12.05
C ILE A 10 1.75 -6.16 -12.54
N TYR A 11 0.70 -5.94 -11.74
CA TYR A 11 -0.41 -5.02 -12.06
C TYR A 11 -0.26 -3.63 -11.43
N THR A 12 0.80 -3.36 -10.64
CA THR A 12 0.95 -2.05 -9.99
C THR A 12 1.04 -0.92 -11.02
N LYS A 13 1.66 -1.17 -12.18
CA LYS A 13 1.74 -0.17 -13.26
C LYS A 13 0.36 0.22 -13.77
N GLN A 14 -0.50 -0.76 -14.06
CA GLN A 14 -1.86 -0.55 -14.55
C GLN A 14 -2.69 0.21 -13.50
N LEU A 15 -2.51 -0.09 -12.21
CA LEU A 15 -3.12 0.66 -11.12
C LEU A 15 -2.67 2.13 -11.13
N THR A 16 -1.38 2.40 -11.21
CA THR A 16 -0.87 3.78 -11.21
C THR A 16 -1.23 4.55 -12.47
N ASP A 17 -1.27 3.88 -13.63
CA ASP A 17 -1.71 4.47 -14.89
C ASP A 17 -3.20 4.86 -14.82
N PHE A 18 -4.04 4.01 -14.22
CA PHE A 18 -5.45 4.31 -13.96
C PHE A 18 -5.62 5.51 -13.02
N LEU A 19 -4.91 5.55 -11.89
CA LEU A 19 -4.97 6.65 -10.94
C LEU A 19 -4.55 7.98 -11.59
N THR A 20 -3.49 7.94 -12.40
CA THR A 20 -3.01 9.08 -13.19
C THR A 20 -4.07 9.55 -14.18
N LYS A 21 -4.67 8.64 -14.95
CA LYS A 21 -5.75 8.95 -15.90
C LYS A 21 -6.98 9.56 -15.22
N LYS A 22 -7.22 9.22 -13.95
CA LYS A 22 -8.29 9.79 -13.13
C LYS A 22 -7.91 11.08 -12.42
N ASN A 23 -6.72 11.64 -12.67
CA ASN A 23 -6.18 12.82 -11.99
C ASN A 23 -6.19 12.70 -10.45
N ILE A 24 -5.97 11.48 -9.94
CA ILE A 24 -5.86 11.24 -8.51
C ILE A 24 -4.41 11.49 -8.08
N LEU A 25 -4.19 12.38 -7.12
CA LEU A 25 -2.85 12.61 -6.57
C LEU A 25 -2.42 11.44 -5.67
N PHE A 26 -1.40 10.71 -6.10
CA PHE A 26 -0.82 9.60 -5.35
C PHE A 26 0.71 9.65 -5.31
N ARG A 27 1.30 8.97 -4.32
CA ARG A 27 2.71 8.62 -4.28
C ARG A 27 2.85 7.10 -4.32
N LYS A 28 3.84 6.60 -5.04
CA LYS A 28 4.22 5.17 -5.01
C LYS A 28 5.44 4.97 -4.12
N SER A 29 5.45 3.92 -3.31
CA SER A 29 6.62 3.46 -2.54
C SER A 29 6.64 1.94 -2.48
N THR A 30 7.81 1.35 -2.28
CA THR A 30 7.92 -0.08 -1.92
C THR A 30 8.08 -0.21 -0.41
N PRO A 31 7.72 -1.37 0.17
CA PRO A 31 7.96 -1.66 1.59
C PRO A 31 9.43 -1.53 2.02
N HIS A 32 10.38 -1.73 1.10
CA HIS A 32 11.80 -1.73 1.43
C HIS A 32 12.37 -0.35 1.76
N ILE A 33 11.75 0.70 1.23
CA ILE A 33 12.19 2.11 1.36
C ILE A 33 11.17 3.00 2.08
N LEU A 34 9.98 2.46 2.40
CA LEU A 34 8.91 3.25 3.02
C LEU A 34 9.25 3.56 4.48
N GLU A 35 9.30 4.84 4.80
CA GLU A 35 9.40 5.32 6.18
C GLU A 35 8.01 5.38 6.83
N LEU A 36 7.80 4.60 7.90
CA LEU A 36 6.50 4.51 8.58
C LEU A 36 6.03 5.85 9.18
N ASN A 37 6.96 6.67 9.68
CA ASN A 37 6.64 8.00 10.21
C ASN A 37 6.07 8.93 9.12
N SER A 38 6.33 8.63 7.85
CA SER A 38 5.79 9.41 6.74
C SER A 38 4.33 9.07 6.42
N LEU A 39 3.73 8.06 7.07
CA LEU A 39 2.37 7.61 6.76
C LEU A 39 1.30 8.66 7.09
N GLU A 40 1.54 9.53 8.07
CA GLU A 40 0.57 10.54 8.51
C GLU A 40 0.16 11.50 7.40
N LYS A 41 1.06 11.80 6.45
CA LYS A 41 0.82 12.73 5.35
C LYS A 41 -0.13 12.19 4.27
N TYR A 42 -0.48 10.91 4.33
CA TYR A 42 -1.42 10.31 3.39
C TYR A 42 -2.81 10.18 4.02
N GLY A 43 -3.83 10.46 3.20
CA GLY A 43 -5.24 10.36 3.61
C GLY A 43 -5.82 8.96 3.37
N SER A 44 -5.21 8.22 2.46
CA SER A 44 -5.60 6.86 2.12
C SER A 44 -4.41 6.06 1.62
N ILE A 45 -4.50 4.73 1.71
CA ILE A 45 -3.42 3.81 1.39
C ILE A 45 -3.98 2.64 0.57
N ILE A 46 -3.25 2.18 -0.44
CA ILE A 46 -3.50 0.94 -1.17
C ILE A 46 -2.29 0.01 -0.97
N LEU A 47 -2.55 -1.23 -0.56
CA LEU A 47 -1.57 -2.32 -0.57
C LEU A 47 -1.78 -3.15 -1.84
N SER A 48 -0.80 -3.18 -2.73
CA SER A 48 -0.90 -3.97 -3.96
C SER A 48 -0.79 -5.47 -3.69
N GLY A 49 -1.08 -6.27 -4.72
CA GLY A 49 -0.67 -7.68 -4.74
C GLY A 49 0.85 -7.84 -4.73
N ARG A 50 1.31 -9.09 -4.69
CA ARG A 50 2.72 -9.47 -4.80
C ARG A 50 2.87 -10.66 -5.74
N THR A 51 4.09 -10.87 -6.23
CA THR A 51 4.46 -12.07 -7.02
C THR A 51 5.29 -13.08 -6.23
N LYS A 52 5.99 -12.63 -5.19
CA LYS A 52 6.87 -13.47 -4.36
C LYS A 52 6.61 -13.21 -2.88
N ASN A 53 6.78 -14.24 -2.05
CA ASN A 53 6.75 -14.09 -0.61
C ASN A 53 8.02 -13.37 -0.14
N ASP A 54 7.86 -12.36 0.71
CA ASP A 54 8.96 -11.60 1.32
C ASP A 54 8.55 -11.23 2.75
N LYS A 55 9.36 -11.65 3.72
CA LYS A 55 9.11 -11.40 5.15
C LYS A 55 9.09 -9.91 5.48
N LYS A 56 9.94 -9.09 4.85
CA LYS A 56 10.00 -7.65 5.08
C LYS A 56 8.72 -6.97 4.56
N ILE A 57 8.21 -7.43 3.42
CA ILE A 57 6.92 -6.95 2.89
C ILE A 57 5.80 -7.23 3.89
N ASN A 58 5.73 -8.45 4.44
CA ASN A 58 4.73 -8.80 5.46
C ASN A 58 4.85 -7.90 6.70
N GLU A 59 6.05 -7.76 7.25
CA GLU A 59 6.30 -6.96 8.46
C GLU A 59 5.87 -5.50 8.28
N VAL A 60 6.29 -4.87 7.18
CA VAL A 60 5.97 -3.46 6.90
C VAL A 60 4.47 -3.28 6.65
N ASN A 61 3.84 -4.19 5.91
CA ASN A 61 2.39 -4.11 5.67
C ASN A 61 1.58 -4.32 6.94
N SER A 62 1.95 -5.24 7.83
CA SER A 62 1.30 -5.37 9.14
C SER A 62 1.42 -4.08 9.96
N LYS A 63 2.56 -3.39 9.91
CA LYS A 63 2.72 -2.07 10.57
C LYS A 63 1.85 -0.99 9.93
N ILE A 64 1.71 -0.96 8.60
CA ILE A 64 0.83 -0.03 7.88
C ILE A 64 -0.64 -0.28 8.24
N ILE A 65 -1.06 -1.55 8.33
CA ILE A 65 -2.43 -1.93 8.70
C ILE A 65 -2.74 -1.46 10.12
N ASN A 66 -1.87 -1.79 11.07
CA ASN A 66 -2.02 -1.35 12.46
C ASN A 66 -2.03 0.17 12.58
N PHE A 67 -1.16 0.87 11.84
CA PHE A 67 -1.19 2.32 11.77
C PHE A 67 -2.53 2.84 11.24
N SER A 68 -3.06 2.20 10.19
CA SER A 68 -4.31 2.63 9.57
C SER A 68 -5.51 2.44 10.49
N ILE A 69 -5.58 1.31 11.20
CA ILE A 69 -6.63 1.05 12.21
C ILE A 69 -6.55 2.08 13.34
N LYS A 70 -5.35 2.31 13.89
CA LYS A 70 -5.17 3.24 15.02
C LYS A 70 -5.50 4.70 14.68
N ASN A 71 -5.35 5.08 13.40
CA ASN A 71 -5.51 6.47 12.95
C ASN A 71 -6.72 6.66 12.03
N ASP A 72 -7.63 5.69 11.98
CA ASP A 72 -8.82 5.68 11.11
C ASP A 72 -8.50 6.06 9.63
N LYS A 73 -7.38 5.53 9.12
CA LYS A 73 -6.95 5.78 7.74
C LYS A 73 -7.65 4.79 6.80
N LYS A 74 -8.19 5.33 5.71
CA LYS A 74 -8.79 4.52 4.63
C LYS A 74 -7.72 3.63 3.98
N LEU A 75 -7.93 2.32 4.02
CA LEU A 75 -6.99 1.32 3.52
C LEU A 75 -7.70 0.34 2.58
N LEU A 76 -7.11 0.09 1.41
CA LEU A 76 -7.57 -0.91 0.45
C LEU A 76 -6.47 -1.93 0.19
N GLY A 77 -6.79 -3.21 0.35
CA GLY A 77 -5.91 -4.31 -0.05
C GLY A 77 -6.34 -4.90 -1.39
N ILE A 78 -5.37 -5.27 -2.23
CA ILE A 78 -5.61 -5.94 -3.52
C ILE A 78 -4.84 -7.26 -3.55
N CYS A 79 -5.53 -8.38 -3.82
CA CYS A 79 -4.94 -9.73 -3.85
C CYS A 79 -4.20 -10.01 -2.53
N TYR A 80 -2.87 -10.20 -2.53
CA TYR A 80 -2.09 -10.31 -1.30
C TYR A 80 -2.32 -9.16 -0.31
N GLY A 81 -2.49 -7.92 -0.79
CA GLY A 81 -2.81 -6.80 0.10
C GLY A 81 -4.13 -7.00 0.85
N ALA A 82 -5.09 -7.73 0.27
CA ALA A 82 -6.33 -8.12 0.94
C ALA A 82 -6.15 -9.35 1.83
N GLU A 83 -5.33 -10.31 1.40
CA GLU A 83 -4.95 -11.49 2.21
C GLU A 83 -4.39 -11.07 3.57
N ILE A 84 -3.40 -10.15 3.58
CA ILE A 84 -2.77 -9.69 4.83
C ILE A 84 -3.67 -8.80 5.69
N LEU A 85 -4.74 -8.22 5.13
CA LEU A 85 -5.74 -7.49 5.93
C LEU A 85 -6.63 -8.43 6.75
N ALA A 86 -6.76 -9.68 6.32
CA ALA A 86 -7.61 -10.67 6.97
C ALA A 86 -6.86 -11.53 8.01
N LEU A 87 -5.54 -11.37 8.11
CA LEU A 87 -4.65 -12.05 9.05
C LEU A 87 -4.47 -11.23 10.32
#